data_AF-A0A2S5VXF7-F1
#
_entry.id   AF-A0A2S5VXF7-F1
#
_cell.length_a   1.000
_cell.length_b   1.000
_cell.length_c   1.000
_cell.angle_alpha   90.00
_cell.angle_beta   90.00
_cell.angle_gamma   90.00
#
_symmetry.space_group_name_H-M   'P 1'
#
loop_
_entity.id
_entity.type
_entity.pdbx_description
1 polymer ?
#
loop_
_entity_poly.entity_id
_entity_poly.type
_entity_poly.pdbx_seq_one_letter_code
_entity_poly.pdbx_strand_id
1 'polypeptide(L)'
;MDELTLLRSMSEHATEPGDIPVARSRAALFERIQEEATPAITSARPRPRRQAWRWTAGVALTAGVLAAALVVTDVVGIGGGTGGAEPAAAAVLHEAALQAVTVSDPVVLPGQYLRIQTDAVTGAGIDDVNYLTRSASELYVPADRDDAWVWVRPLGTFYEAFTPEARALGEADAAARAADPASGMELLRAKGGRFYGSDPPVAGPEGYDSLPRDPRSLLDHIYDATAGTGPSPDGEALVYIADKLRQGTVPADLRAALFEAAALVPGVSITEEQATLDGRTGVAIGRDEAGTDQRQDIIIDPSTGQVIGERHVQLVDGVYPAGTAVSWTAVTTTVVDSAPEGGTPNGYFDEQGCDALGDGQFQC
;
A
#
# COMPACT_ATOMS: atom_id res chain seq x y z
N MET A 1 -2.53 55.44 -1.96
CA MET A 1 -1.86 54.41 -2.78
C MET A 1 -2.11 53.11 -2.05
N ASP A 2 -2.86 52.19 -2.66
CA ASP A 2 -3.38 51.00 -2.00
C ASP A 2 -2.34 49.86 -2.02
N GLU A 3 -2.29 49.04 -0.97
CA GLU A 3 -1.26 47.99 -0.78
C GLU A 3 -1.25 46.96 -1.93
N LEU A 4 -2.40 46.70 -2.54
CA LEU A 4 -2.53 45.83 -3.70
C LEU A 4 -1.87 46.40 -4.97
N THR A 5 -1.78 47.73 -5.07
CA THR A 5 -1.12 48.39 -6.20
C THR A 5 0.40 48.31 -6.07
N LEU A 6 0.91 48.32 -4.83
CA LEU A 6 2.34 48.25 -4.53
C LEU A 6 2.86 46.83 -4.75
N LEU A 7 2.08 45.82 -4.37
CA LEU A 7 2.41 44.40 -4.62
C LEU A 7 2.41 44.05 -6.12
N ARG A 8 1.50 44.60 -6.92
CA ARG A 8 1.51 44.40 -8.40
C ARG A 8 2.71 45.02 -9.09
N SER A 9 3.15 46.20 -8.66
CA SER A 9 4.36 46.83 -9.25
C SER A 9 5.65 46.08 -8.92
N MET A 10 5.69 45.36 -7.79
CA MET A 10 6.84 44.56 -7.37
C MET A 10 6.90 43.22 -8.10
N SER A 11 5.74 42.61 -8.43
CA SER A 11 5.71 41.36 -9.19
C SER A 11 6.07 41.53 -10.67
N GLU A 12 5.78 42.69 -11.27
CA GLU A 12 6.12 42.96 -12.68
C GLU A 12 7.63 43.10 -12.93
N HIS A 13 8.45 43.32 -11.89
CA HIS A 13 9.90 43.48 -12.00
C HIS A 13 10.70 42.30 -11.41
N ALA A 14 10.03 41.25 -10.94
CA ALA A 14 10.71 40.06 -10.43
C ALA A 14 11.00 39.11 -11.61
N THR A 15 12.25 39.09 -12.07
CA THR A 15 12.72 38.07 -13.01
C THR A 15 12.77 36.72 -12.30
N GLU A 16 12.08 35.71 -12.82
CA GLU A 16 12.19 34.33 -12.34
C GLU A 16 13.67 33.88 -12.41
N PRO A 17 14.27 33.40 -11.31
CA PRO A 17 15.61 32.85 -11.36
C PRO A 17 15.55 31.52 -12.12
N GLY A 18 16.33 31.40 -13.21
CA GLY A 18 16.41 30.15 -13.98
C GLY A 18 16.84 28.96 -13.11
N ASP A 19 16.57 27.75 -13.60
CA ASP A 19 16.69 26.48 -12.84
C ASP A 19 18.09 26.19 -12.26
N ILE A 20 19.15 26.75 -12.87
CA ILE A 20 20.54 26.51 -12.47
C ILE A 20 20.87 27.15 -11.10
N PRO A 21 20.51 28.42 -10.80
CA PRO A 21 20.64 29.01 -9.47
C PRO A 21 19.91 28.27 -8.35
N VAL A 22 18.73 27.71 -8.61
CA VAL A 22 17.92 26.99 -7.59
C VAL A 22 18.55 25.65 -7.23
N ALA A 23 19.02 24.88 -8.23
CA ALA A 23 19.72 23.62 -8.00
C ALA A 23 21.02 23.82 -7.18
N ARG A 24 21.78 24.88 -7.47
CA ARG A 24 23.02 25.19 -6.75
C ARG A 24 22.77 25.64 -5.31
N SER A 25 21.67 26.38 -5.09
CA SER A 25 21.24 26.82 -3.75
C SER A 25 20.72 25.66 -2.91
N ARG A 26 20.00 24.71 -3.52
CA ARG A 26 19.58 23.44 -2.88
C ARG A 26 20.78 22.58 -2.53
N ALA A 27 21.77 22.43 -3.42
CA ALA A 27 22.98 21.66 -3.14
C ALA A 27 23.77 22.25 -1.96
N ALA A 28 23.95 23.58 -1.93
CA ALA A 28 24.63 24.27 -0.82
C ALA A 28 23.86 24.20 0.51
N LEU A 29 22.52 24.09 0.47
CA LEU A 29 21.69 23.88 1.65
C LEU A 29 21.84 22.45 2.19
N PHE A 30 21.79 21.45 1.29
CA PHE A 30 21.96 20.05 1.67
C PHE A 30 23.37 19.74 2.19
N GLU A 31 24.41 20.37 1.62
CA GLU A 31 25.78 20.27 2.11
C GLU A 31 25.93 20.85 3.53
N ARG A 32 25.25 21.99 3.82
CA ARG A 32 25.26 22.58 5.17
C ARG A 32 24.49 21.75 6.21
N ILE A 33 23.38 21.13 5.81
CA ILE A 33 22.61 20.21 6.67
C ILE A 33 23.45 18.97 7.01
N GLN A 34 24.26 18.47 6.07
CA GLN A 34 25.18 17.36 6.31
C GLN A 34 26.38 17.75 7.18
N GLU A 35 26.91 18.98 7.05
CA GLU A 35 27.95 19.51 7.93
C GLU A 35 27.46 19.70 9.38
N GLU A 36 26.21 20.14 9.60
CA GLU A 36 25.63 20.27 10.96
C GLU A 36 25.28 18.91 11.59
N ALA A 37 24.98 17.89 10.78
CA ALA A 37 24.60 16.55 11.25
C ALA A 37 25.79 15.68 11.69
N THR A 38 27.03 16.16 11.57
CA THR A 38 28.23 15.41 11.94
C THR A 38 28.83 15.92 13.26
N PRO A 39 28.66 15.23 14.41
CA PRO A 39 29.45 15.57 15.58
C PRO A 39 30.92 15.24 15.28
N ALA A 40 31.79 16.25 15.36
CA ALA A 40 33.22 16.10 15.16
C ALA A 40 33.83 15.16 16.22
N ILE A 41 33.95 13.87 15.90
CA ILE A 41 34.71 12.90 16.70
C ILE A 41 36.20 13.17 16.45
N THR A 42 36.82 13.90 17.37
CA THR A 42 38.26 14.16 17.37
C THR A 42 39.00 12.86 17.72
N SER A 43 39.68 12.26 16.75
CA SER A 43 40.50 11.06 16.96
C SER A 43 41.83 11.42 17.63
N ALA A 44 41.95 11.14 18.94
CA ALA A 44 43.21 11.25 19.67
C ALA A 44 44.08 9.99 19.45
N ARG A 45 45.30 10.17 18.94
CA ARG A 45 46.33 9.12 18.78
C ARG A 45 46.71 8.46 20.12
N PRO A 46 47.01 7.15 20.17
CA PRO A 46 47.46 6.49 21.39
C PRO A 46 48.98 6.63 21.58
N ARG A 47 49.40 6.88 22.82
CA ARG A 47 50.78 6.68 23.30
C ARG A 47 50.83 5.44 24.21
N PRO A 48 51.89 4.61 24.19
CA PRO A 48 51.96 3.43 25.03
C PRO A 48 52.64 3.77 26.36
N ARG A 49 52.07 3.33 27.49
CA ARG A 49 52.84 3.10 28.72
C ARG A 49 52.16 2.10 29.66
N ARG A 50 53.02 1.40 30.39
CA ARG A 50 52.81 0.10 31.03
C ARG A 50 52.12 0.19 32.40
N GLN A 51 51.49 -0.93 32.75
CA GLN A 51 51.56 -1.64 34.04
C GLN A 51 50.38 -1.54 35.04
N ALA A 52 49.80 -2.73 35.25
CA ALA A 52 49.26 -3.34 36.46
C ALA A 52 48.04 -2.72 37.18
N TRP A 53 46.97 -3.54 37.24
CA TRP A 53 46.44 -4.20 38.45
C TRP A 53 44.91 -4.09 38.59
N ARG A 54 44.28 -5.28 38.65
CA ARG A 54 43.09 -5.69 39.44
C ARG A 54 41.66 -5.38 38.96
N TRP A 55 40.99 -6.49 38.63
CA TRP A 55 39.57 -6.88 38.81
C TRP A 55 38.56 -5.82 39.31
N THR A 56 37.47 -5.63 38.55
CA THR A 56 36.09 -6.05 38.91
C THR A 56 35.12 -5.88 37.74
N ALA A 57 34.02 -6.63 37.81
CA ALA A 57 32.97 -6.86 36.83
C ALA A 57 32.23 -5.61 36.31
N GLY A 58 31.69 -5.73 35.10
CA GLY A 58 30.71 -4.82 34.51
C GLY A 58 30.26 -5.34 33.15
N VAL A 59 29.14 -6.08 33.14
CA VAL A 59 28.42 -6.46 31.93
C VAL A 59 27.80 -5.18 31.34
N ALA A 60 28.23 -4.80 30.14
CA ALA A 60 27.60 -3.75 29.35
C ALA A 60 27.30 -4.32 27.96
N LEU A 61 26.00 -4.37 27.66
CA LEU A 61 25.42 -4.79 26.39
C LEU A 61 25.95 -3.90 25.25
N THR A 62 26.60 -4.51 24.27
CA THR A 62 26.98 -3.86 23.01
C THR A 62 25.83 -3.97 22.03
N ALA A 63 25.11 -2.85 21.80
CA ALA A 63 24.30 -2.67 20.61
C ALA A 63 25.24 -2.37 19.43
N GLY A 64 25.44 -3.34 18.56
CA GLY A 64 26.20 -3.16 17.32
C GLY A 64 25.35 -2.47 16.28
N VAL A 65 25.64 -1.19 15.99
CA VAL A 65 25.15 -0.51 14.79
C VAL A 65 26.02 -0.99 13.63
N LEU A 66 25.50 -1.88 12.79
CA LEU A 66 26.07 -2.17 11.48
C LEU A 66 25.63 -1.06 10.52
N ALA A 67 26.44 -0.02 10.39
CA ALA A 67 26.31 0.93 9.29
C ALA A 67 26.95 0.31 8.04
N ALA A 68 26.14 -0.33 7.20
CA ALA A 68 26.54 -0.71 5.85
C ALA A 68 26.24 0.45 4.89
N ALA A 69 27.26 1.26 4.60
CA ALA A 69 27.23 2.18 3.47
C ALA A 69 27.45 1.35 2.19
N LEU A 70 26.39 1.11 1.43
CA LEU A 70 26.46 0.47 0.11
C LEU A 70 26.27 1.56 -0.96
N VAL A 71 27.40 1.99 -1.53
CA VAL A 71 27.41 2.76 -2.77
C VAL A 71 27.23 1.74 -3.88
N VAL A 72 26.02 1.62 -4.44
CA VAL A 72 25.80 0.85 -5.66
C VAL A 72 25.88 1.81 -6.83
N THR A 73 26.98 1.71 -7.58
CA THR A 73 27.08 2.22 -8.94
C THR A 73 26.35 1.26 -9.86
N ASP A 74 25.20 1.65 -10.40
CA ASP A 74 24.49 0.83 -11.37
C ASP A 74 25.27 0.77 -12.69
N VAL A 75 25.79 -0.42 -12.99
CA VAL A 75 26.19 -0.79 -14.34
C VAL A 75 25.20 -1.87 -14.77
N VAL A 76 24.32 -1.45 -15.69
CA VAL A 76 23.35 -2.25 -16.44
C VAL A 76 23.84 -3.69 -16.67
N GLY A 77 23.13 -4.64 -16.07
CA GLY A 77 23.31 -6.08 -16.27
C GLY A 77 22.10 -6.69 -16.95
N ILE A 78 22.10 -6.73 -18.29
CA ILE A 78 21.28 -7.69 -19.05
C ILE A 78 21.83 -9.08 -18.71
N GLY A 79 21.10 -9.85 -17.91
CA GLY A 79 21.48 -11.20 -17.54
C GLY A 79 20.24 -12.01 -17.19
N GLY A 80 19.78 -12.81 -18.14
CA GLY A 80 18.78 -13.85 -17.89
C GLY A 80 19.25 -14.78 -16.77
N GLY A 81 18.54 -14.72 -15.64
CA GLY A 81 18.69 -15.60 -14.49
C GLY A 81 17.44 -16.45 -14.34
N THR A 82 17.62 -17.70 -13.93
CA THR A 82 16.62 -18.76 -13.87
C THR A 82 15.43 -18.43 -12.94
N GLY A 83 14.35 -17.94 -13.54
CA GLY A 83 12.96 -18.26 -13.20
C GLY A 83 12.34 -17.70 -11.91
N GLY A 84 12.93 -16.71 -11.25
CA GLY A 84 12.38 -16.11 -10.02
C GLY A 84 12.61 -14.61 -9.90
N ALA A 85 12.32 -14.05 -8.73
CA ALA A 85 12.52 -12.62 -8.45
C ALA A 85 14.01 -12.24 -8.49
N GLU A 86 14.28 -10.94 -8.62
CA GLU A 86 15.63 -10.40 -8.46
C GLU A 86 16.18 -10.72 -7.05
N PRO A 87 17.47 -11.08 -6.90
CA PRO A 87 18.02 -11.50 -5.60
C PRO A 87 17.79 -10.51 -4.44
N ALA A 88 17.82 -9.20 -4.72
CA ALA A 88 17.54 -8.19 -3.70
C ALA A 88 16.07 -8.22 -3.25
N ALA A 89 15.13 -8.30 -4.19
CA ALA A 89 13.71 -8.41 -3.88
C ALA A 89 13.38 -9.71 -3.13
N ALA A 90 13.96 -10.83 -3.58
CA ALA A 90 13.81 -12.12 -2.90
C ALA A 90 14.33 -12.08 -1.46
N ALA A 91 15.45 -11.38 -1.19
CA ALA A 91 15.97 -11.23 0.16
C ALA A 91 15.03 -10.41 1.07
N VAL A 92 14.45 -9.32 0.57
CA VAL A 92 13.47 -8.51 1.32
C VAL A 92 12.20 -9.30 1.60
N LEU A 93 11.67 -10.02 0.60
CA LEU A 93 10.49 -10.88 0.77
C LEU A 93 10.74 -11.99 1.79
N HIS A 94 11.91 -12.63 1.74
CA HIS A 94 12.31 -13.64 2.71
C HIS A 94 12.41 -13.06 4.13
N GLU A 95 13.02 -11.89 4.31
CA GLU A 95 13.09 -11.22 5.62
C GLU A 95 11.68 -10.87 6.13
N ALA A 96 10.83 -10.30 5.28
CA ALA A 96 9.44 -10.00 5.61
C ALA A 96 8.64 -11.26 5.99
N ALA A 97 8.87 -12.39 5.31
CA ALA A 97 8.25 -13.67 5.62
C ALA A 97 8.67 -14.18 7.02
N LEU A 98 9.95 -14.09 7.35
CA LEU A 98 10.44 -14.43 8.69
C LEU A 98 9.82 -13.54 9.77
N GLN A 99 9.69 -12.22 9.53
CA GLN A 99 9.06 -11.31 10.50
C GLN A 99 7.55 -11.50 10.60
N ALA A 100 6.87 -11.84 9.50
CA ALA A 100 5.44 -12.10 9.52
C ALA A 100 5.07 -13.22 10.51
N VAL A 101 5.92 -14.24 10.66
CA VAL A 101 5.72 -15.36 11.59
C VAL A 101 6.07 -15.00 13.04
N THR A 102 7.01 -14.06 13.26
CA THR A 102 7.36 -13.62 14.63
C THR A 102 6.29 -12.70 15.22
N VAL A 103 5.64 -11.89 14.37
CA VAL A 103 4.53 -11.03 14.75
C VAL A 103 3.24 -11.83 14.75
N SER A 104 2.72 -12.15 15.94
CA SER A 104 1.43 -12.84 16.06
C SER A 104 0.30 -12.00 15.45
N ASP A 105 -0.60 -12.66 14.72
CA ASP A 105 -1.80 -11.99 14.25
C ASP A 105 -2.65 -11.51 15.44
N PRO A 106 -3.38 -10.38 15.29
CA PRO A 106 -4.21 -9.87 16.37
C PRO A 106 -5.27 -10.89 16.81
N VAL A 107 -5.30 -11.19 18.11
CA VAL A 107 -6.35 -12.04 18.69
C VAL A 107 -7.56 -11.17 19.01
N VAL A 108 -8.70 -11.48 18.38
CA VAL A 108 -9.98 -10.81 18.64
C VAL A 108 -10.73 -11.59 19.71
N LEU A 109 -11.00 -10.97 20.86
CA LEU A 109 -11.74 -11.62 21.95
C LEU A 109 -13.26 -11.49 21.76
N PRO A 110 -14.08 -12.33 22.41
CA PRO A 110 -15.53 -12.17 22.42
C PRO A 110 -15.95 -10.75 22.80
N GLY A 111 -16.80 -10.12 21.98
CA GLY A 111 -17.22 -8.73 22.12
C GLY A 111 -16.33 -7.69 21.44
N GLN A 112 -15.15 -8.08 20.94
CA GLN A 112 -14.27 -7.23 20.14
C GLN A 112 -14.44 -7.49 18.64
N TYR A 113 -13.89 -6.57 17.85
CA TYR A 113 -13.85 -6.63 16.40
C TYR A 113 -12.44 -6.41 15.89
N LEU A 114 -12.06 -7.09 14.82
CA LEU A 114 -10.97 -6.66 13.95
C LEU A 114 -11.51 -5.56 13.01
N ARG A 115 -11.10 -4.32 13.24
CA ARG A 115 -11.35 -3.19 12.35
C ARG A 115 -10.28 -3.15 11.27
N ILE A 116 -10.70 -3.30 10.02
CA ILE A 116 -9.90 -3.18 8.81
C ILE A 116 -10.27 -1.85 8.17
N GLN A 117 -9.36 -0.88 8.25
CA GLN A 117 -9.48 0.38 7.56
C GLN A 117 -8.76 0.27 6.21
N THR A 118 -9.47 0.61 5.14
CA THR A 118 -8.95 0.58 3.78
C THR A 118 -9.11 1.94 3.14
N ASP A 119 -7.98 2.61 2.95
CA ASP A 119 -7.88 3.82 2.14
C ASP A 119 -7.51 3.42 0.71
N ALA A 120 -8.26 3.89 -0.28
CA ALA A 120 -8.03 3.51 -1.66
C ALA A 120 -8.17 4.69 -2.61
N VAL A 121 -7.34 4.70 -3.65
CA VAL A 121 -7.52 5.52 -4.84
C VAL A 121 -7.77 4.63 -6.03
N THR A 122 -8.74 5.00 -6.85
CA THR A 122 -9.10 4.28 -8.06
C THR A 122 -9.36 5.26 -9.20
N GLY A 123 -9.02 4.82 -10.42
CA GLY A 123 -9.40 5.52 -11.64
C GLY A 123 -10.91 5.57 -11.83
N ALA A 124 -11.39 6.71 -12.30
CA ALA A 124 -12.76 6.93 -12.73
C ALA A 124 -12.74 7.83 -13.98
N GLY A 125 -13.78 7.76 -14.80
CA GLY A 125 -13.81 8.53 -16.03
C GLY A 125 -15.01 8.21 -16.90
N ILE A 126 -15.18 9.04 -17.91
CA ILE A 126 -16.14 8.83 -18.99
C ILE A 126 -15.39 9.08 -20.29
N ASP A 127 -15.55 8.16 -21.25
CA ASP A 127 -14.81 8.15 -22.50
C ASP A 127 -13.29 8.24 -22.24
N ASP A 128 -12.59 9.17 -22.89
CA ASP A 128 -11.14 9.36 -22.73
C ASP A 128 -10.77 10.31 -21.57
N VAL A 129 -11.76 10.85 -20.85
CA VAL A 129 -11.52 11.82 -19.77
C VAL A 129 -11.53 11.10 -18.42
N ASN A 130 -10.33 10.98 -17.85
CA ASN A 130 -10.10 10.21 -16.64
C ASN A 130 -9.54 11.07 -15.50
N TYR A 131 -9.99 10.76 -14.30
CA TYR A 131 -9.55 11.35 -13.05
C TYR A 131 -9.43 10.24 -11.99
N LEU A 132 -8.96 10.61 -10.81
CA LEU A 132 -8.81 9.70 -9.68
C LEU A 132 -9.80 10.07 -8.59
N THR A 133 -10.35 9.04 -7.95
CA THR A 133 -11.21 9.17 -6.76
C THR A 133 -10.53 8.54 -5.57
N ARG A 134 -10.81 9.04 -4.37
CA ARG A 134 -10.33 8.47 -3.11
C ARG A 134 -11.53 8.02 -2.28
N SER A 135 -11.42 6.87 -1.64
CA SER A 135 -12.38 6.37 -0.67
C SER A 135 -11.66 5.84 0.57
N ALA A 136 -12.37 5.80 1.69
CA ALA A 136 -11.87 5.24 2.94
C ALA A 136 -13.00 4.45 3.59
N SER A 137 -12.88 3.11 3.64
CA SER A 137 -13.90 2.24 4.21
C SER A 137 -13.41 1.53 5.46
N GLU A 138 -14.34 1.09 6.30
CA GLU A 138 -14.02 0.39 7.54
C GLU A 138 -14.88 -0.86 7.69
N LEU A 139 -14.23 -2.02 7.72
CA LEU A 139 -14.87 -3.30 7.95
C LEU A 139 -14.57 -3.79 9.37
N TYR A 140 -15.60 -4.18 10.10
CA TYR A 140 -15.53 -4.68 11.46
C TYR A 140 -15.90 -6.15 11.47
N VAL A 141 -14.89 -7.00 11.69
CA VAL A 141 -15.03 -8.47 11.72
C VAL A 141 -15.10 -8.94 13.18
N PRO A 142 -16.22 -9.52 13.64
CA PRO A 142 -16.34 -10.03 15.01
C PRO A 142 -15.41 -11.23 15.27
N ALA A 143 -15.16 -11.52 16.55
CA ALA A 143 -14.39 -12.70 16.97
C ALA A 143 -15.02 -14.02 16.49
N ASP A 144 -16.35 -14.17 16.66
CA ASP A 144 -17.12 -15.23 16.01
C ASP A 144 -17.52 -14.76 14.62
N ARG A 145 -16.91 -15.32 13.57
CA ARG A 145 -17.15 -14.89 12.20
C ARG A 145 -18.57 -15.17 11.72
N ASP A 146 -19.36 -15.99 12.41
CA ASP A 146 -20.79 -16.19 12.12
C ASP A 146 -21.68 -15.07 12.67
N ASP A 147 -21.16 -14.17 13.52
CA ASP A 147 -21.90 -13.02 14.04
C ASP A 147 -22.10 -11.92 12.98
N ALA A 148 -22.76 -10.82 13.37
CA ALA A 148 -22.97 -9.68 12.49
C ALA A 148 -21.69 -8.86 12.29
N TRP A 149 -21.26 -8.75 11.04
CA TRP A 149 -20.18 -7.85 10.64
C TRP A 149 -20.77 -6.47 10.36
N VAL A 150 -19.92 -5.44 10.44
CA VAL A 150 -20.31 -4.05 10.13
C VAL A 150 -19.37 -3.50 9.07
N TRP A 151 -19.91 -2.86 8.04
CA TRP A 151 -19.10 -2.22 7.01
C TRP A 151 -19.56 -0.78 6.81
N VAL A 152 -18.67 0.16 7.09
CA VAL A 152 -18.87 1.58 6.85
C VAL A 152 -18.24 1.93 5.51
N ARG A 153 -19.06 2.40 4.56
CA ARG A 153 -18.64 2.76 3.20
C ARG A 153 -19.05 4.20 2.90
N PRO A 154 -18.22 5.17 3.27
CA PRO A 154 -18.39 6.56 2.85
C PRO A 154 -18.33 6.69 1.32
N LEU A 155 -18.99 7.73 0.81
CA LEU A 155 -18.89 8.11 -0.59
C LEU A 155 -17.45 8.48 -0.94
N GLY A 156 -16.95 7.93 -2.04
CA GLY A 156 -15.66 8.33 -2.60
C GLY A 156 -15.69 9.78 -3.11
N THR A 157 -14.59 10.50 -2.91
CA THR A 157 -14.47 11.91 -3.33
C THR A 157 -13.50 12.04 -4.49
N PHE A 158 -13.63 13.14 -5.24
CA PHE A 158 -12.59 13.55 -6.18
C PHE A 158 -11.23 13.63 -5.47
N TYR A 159 -10.19 13.10 -6.11
CA TYR A 159 -8.83 13.08 -5.56
C TYR A 159 -7.88 13.89 -6.44
N GLU A 160 -7.72 13.50 -7.70
CA GLU A 160 -6.74 14.12 -8.59
C GLU A 160 -7.18 14.05 -10.05
N ALA A 161 -6.76 15.03 -10.83
CA ALA A 161 -6.92 15.04 -12.28
C ALA A 161 -5.73 15.72 -12.94
N PHE A 162 -5.35 15.22 -14.11
CA PHE A 162 -4.14 15.61 -14.81
C PHE A 162 -4.41 16.58 -15.98
N THR A 163 -5.68 16.88 -16.26
CA THR A 163 -6.09 17.90 -17.23
C THR A 163 -7.19 18.81 -16.63
N PRO A 164 -7.37 20.05 -17.12
CA PRO A 164 -8.46 20.92 -16.69
C PRO A 164 -9.85 20.32 -16.95
N GLU A 165 -10.00 19.60 -18.08
CA GLU A 165 -11.24 18.92 -18.45
C GLU A 165 -11.58 17.79 -17.47
N ALA A 166 -10.59 16.93 -17.17
CA ALA A 166 -10.77 15.86 -16.19
C ALA A 166 -11.06 16.39 -14.78
N ARG A 167 -10.47 17.53 -14.40
CA ARG A 167 -10.79 18.18 -13.12
C ARG A 167 -12.24 18.66 -13.09
N ALA A 168 -12.70 19.36 -14.12
CA ALA A 168 -14.08 19.83 -14.20
C ALA A 168 -15.07 18.67 -14.18
N LEU A 169 -14.78 17.57 -14.89
CA LEU A 169 -15.59 16.36 -14.87
C LEU A 169 -15.63 15.73 -13.48
N GLY A 170 -14.47 15.50 -12.85
CA GLY A 170 -14.39 14.86 -11.55
C GLY A 170 -15.04 15.67 -10.42
N GLU A 171 -14.88 17.00 -10.43
CA GLU A 171 -15.57 17.89 -9.48
C GLU A 171 -17.10 17.87 -9.69
N ALA A 172 -17.56 17.87 -10.94
CA ALA A 172 -18.98 17.79 -11.25
C ALA A 172 -19.60 16.44 -10.83
N ASP A 173 -18.89 15.33 -11.08
CA ASP A 173 -19.35 13.99 -10.70
C ASP A 173 -19.38 13.81 -9.17
N ALA A 174 -18.35 14.30 -8.46
CA ALA A 174 -18.34 14.32 -7.00
C ALA A 174 -19.50 15.16 -6.43
N ALA A 175 -19.79 16.33 -7.02
CA ALA A 175 -20.91 17.16 -6.60
C ALA A 175 -22.27 16.49 -6.89
N ALA A 176 -22.41 15.81 -8.02
CA ALA A 176 -23.61 15.08 -8.37
C ALA A 176 -23.89 13.92 -7.39
N ARG A 177 -22.87 13.11 -7.08
CA ARG A 177 -23.00 12.03 -6.07
C ARG A 177 -23.31 12.58 -4.68
N ALA A 178 -22.66 13.67 -4.26
CA ALA A 178 -22.96 14.28 -2.97
C ALA A 178 -24.38 14.84 -2.86
N ALA A 179 -24.99 15.24 -3.99
CA ALA A 179 -26.37 15.73 -4.04
C ALA A 179 -27.41 14.61 -4.14
N ASP A 180 -26.99 13.39 -4.50
CA ASP A 180 -27.86 12.24 -4.64
C ASP A 180 -28.06 11.54 -3.28
N PRO A 181 -29.29 11.53 -2.73
CA PRO A 181 -29.58 10.84 -1.48
C PRO A 181 -29.25 9.35 -1.51
N ALA A 182 -29.22 8.74 -2.70
CA ALA A 182 -28.85 7.34 -2.90
C ALA A 182 -27.36 7.05 -2.77
N SER A 183 -26.52 8.08 -2.96
CA SER A 183 -25.06 7.96 -3.00
C SER A 183 -24.41 8.29 -1.65
N GLY A 184 -25.20 8.29 -0.57
CA GLY A 184 -24.72 8.59 0.79
C GLY A 184 -23.73 7.57 1.34
N MET A 185 -23.25 7.83 2.56
CA MET A 185 -22.49 6.82 3.31
C MET A 185 -23.38 5.60 3.56
N GLU A 186 -22.92 4.41 3.18
CA GLU A 186 -23.60 3.18 3.52
C GLU A 186 -23.05 2.63 4.83
N LEU A 187 -23.97 2.36 5.77
CA LEU A 187 -23.69 1.57 6.96
C LEU A 187 -24.36 0.21 6.79
N LEU A 188 -23.54 -0.81 6.55
CA LEU A 188 -24.01 -2.17 6.33
C LEU A 188 -23.84 -3.01 7.58
N ARG A 189 -24.78 -3.90 7.82
CA ARG A 189 -24.71 -4.92 8.88
C ARG A 189 -25.31 -6.23 8.42
N ALA A 190 -24.50 -7.28 8.37
CA ALA A 190 -24.93 -8.59 7.90
C ALA A 190 -24.28 -9.72 8.70
N LYS A 191 -25.06 -10.77 8.98
CA LYS A 191 -24.57 -12.01 9.60
C LYS A 191 -23.54 -12.67 8.68
N GLY A 192 -22.39 -13.09 9.23
CA GLY A 192 -21.32 -13.71 8.45
C GLY A 192 -20.70 -12.81 7.39
N GLY A 193 -20.88 -11.49 7.50
CA GLY A 193 -20.41 -10.52 6.50
C GLY A 193 -21.12 -10.63 5.15
N ARG A 194 -22.30 -11.26 5.09
CA ARG A 194 -23.04 -11.48 3.84
C ARG A 194 -23.77 -10.23 3.33
N PHE A 195 -23.02 -9.17 3.06
CA PHE A 195 -23.57 -7.91 2.54
C PHE A 195 -24.12 -8.10 1.13
N TYR A 196 -25.25 -7.45 0.85
CA TYR A 196 -25.94 -7.57 -0.43
C TYR A 196 -26.30 -9.02 -0.83
N GLY A 197 -26.30 -9.96 0.12
CA GLY A 197 -26.51 -11.40 -0.15
C GLY A 197 -25.27 -12.14 -0.68
N SER A 198 -24.15 -11.46 -0.88
CA SER A 198 -22.88 -12.03 -1.34
C SER A 198 -22.05 -12.64 -0.20
N ASP A 199 -21.01 -13.38 -0.52
CA ASP A 199 -20.03 -13.84 0.47
C ASP A 199 -19.19 -12.66 1.01
N PRO A 200 -18.59 -12.80 2.21
CA PRO A 200 -17.86 -11.71 2.86
C PRO A 200 -16.70 -11.18 2.00
N PRO A 201 -16.37 -9.87 2.10
CA PRO A 201 -15.37 -9.21 1.27
C PRO A 201 -13.91 -9.57 1.61
N VAL A 202 -13.69 -10.55 2.51
CA VAL A 202 -12.37 -11.03 2.93
C VAL A 202 -12.31 -12.55 2.91
N ALA A 203 -11.12 -13.11 2.88
CA ALA A 203 -10.80 -14.53 2.68
C ALA A 203 -11.15 -15.11 1.30
N GLY A 204 -12.02 -14.44 0.53
CA GLY A 204 -12.44 -14.90 -0.80
C GLY A 204 -13.16 -16.26 -0.76
N PRO A 205 -13.59 -16.78 -1.92
CA PRO A 205 -14.40 -18.00 -1.97
C PRO A 205 -13.64 -19.27 -1.56
N GLU A 206 -12.32 -19.34 -1.82
CA GLU A 206 -11.50 -20.49 -1.43
C GLU A 206 -11.11 -20.50 0.05
N GLY A 207 -11.21 -19.36 0.74
CA GLY A 207 -10.76 -19.19 2.12
C GLY A 207 -9.24 -19.32 2.29
N TYR A 208 -8.69 -18.83 3.40
CA TYR A 208 -7.24 -18.92 3.65
C TYR A 208 -6.77 -20.33 4.02
N ASP A 209 -7.64 -21.16 4.60
CA ASP A 209 -7.26 -22.49 5.08
C ASP A 209 -7.02 -23.50 3.98
N SER A 210 -7.58 -23.28 2.79
CA SER A 210 -7.40 -24.17 1.64
C SER A 210 -6.06 -23.95 0.91
N LEU A 211 -5.43 -22.80 1.10
CA LEU A 211 -4.23 -22.41 0.36
C LEU A 211 -2.97 -23.14 0.86
N PRO A 212 -2.09 -23.64 -0.02
CA PRO A 212 -0.84 -24.26 0.40
C PRO A 212 0.06 -23.29 1.19
N ARG A 213 0.80 -23.82 2.18
CA ARG A 213 1.80 -23.05 2.95
C ARG A 213 3.23 -23.25 2.43
N ASP A 214 3.46 -24.27 1.61
CA ASP A 214 4.73 -24.44 0.89
C ASP A 214 4.79 -23.43 -0.28
N PRO A 215 5.82 -22.57 -0.38
CA PRO A 215 5.83 -21.47 -1.34
C PRO A 215 5.72 -21.90 -2.81
N ARG A 216 6.36 -23.03 -3.18
CA ARG A 216 6.29 -23.55 -4.55
C ARG A 216 4.92 -24.13 -4.85
N SER A 217 4.39 -24.93 -3.94
CA SER A 217 3.05 -25.51 -4.06
C SER A 217 1.97 -24.42 -4.09
N LEU A 218 2.17 -23.32 -3.36
CA LEU A 218 1.30 -22.15 -3.38
C LEU A 218 1.39 -21.42 -4.72
N LEU A 219 2.59 -21.18 -5.24
CA LEU A 219 2.75 -20.55 -6.56
C LEU A 219 2.17 -21.41 -7.69
N ASP A 220 2.39 -22.74 -7.67
CA ASP A 220 1.79 -23.67 -8.63
C ASP A 220 0.25 -23.61 -8.57
N HIS A 221 -0.31 -23.59 -7.35
CA HIS A 221 -1.75 -23.42 -7.14
C HIS A 221 -2.27 -22.10 -7.70
N ILE A 222 -1.53 -21.00 -7.52
CA ILE A 222 -1.90 -19.68 -8.05
C ILE A 222 -1.92 -19.72 -9.59
N TYR A 223 -0.88 -20.26 -10.23
CA TYR A 223 -0.83 -20.37 -11.69
C TYR A 223 -1.99 -21.21 -12.26
N ASP A 224 -2.37 -22.28 -11.57
CA ASP A 224 -3.52 -23.10 -11.95
C ASP A 224 -4.84 -22.32 -11.78
N ALA A 225 -4.99 -21.59 -10.68
CA ALA A 225 -6.20 -20.80 -10.37
C ALA A 225 -6.40 -19.61 -11.32
N THR A 226 -5.31 -19.01 -11.81
CA THR A 226 -5.32 -17.83 -12.68
C THR A 226 -5.06 -18.16 -14.16
N ALA A 227 -5.04 -19.44 -14.53
CA ALA A 227 -4.74 -19.88 -15.88
C ALA A 227 -5.65 -19.20 -16.94
N GLY A 228 -5.02 -18.49 -17.88
CA GLY A 228 -5.72 -17.79 -18.97
C GLY A 228 -6.32 -16.43 -18.58
N THR A 229 -5.98 -15.91 -17.40
CA THR A 229 -6.36 -14.58 -16.93
C THR A 229 -5.14 -13.66 -16.88
N GLY A 230 -5.38 -12.35 -16.75
CA GLY A 230 -4.33 -11.33 -16.67
C GLY A 230 -3.53 -11.10 -17.96
N PRO A 231 -2.58 -10.15 -17.93
CA PRO A 231 -1.72 -9.85 -19.08
C PRO A 231 -0.61 -10.88 -19.29
N SER A 232 -0.17 -11.56 -18.22
CA SER A 232 0.81 -12.64 -18.25
C SER A 232 0.62 -13.55 -17.03
N PRO A 233 1.04 -14.83 -17.07
CA PRO A 233 0.93 -15.73 -15.92
C PRO A 233 1.64 -15.18 -14.67
N ASP A 234 2.84 -14.62 -14.84
CA ASP A 234 3.66 -14.09 -13.73
C ASP A 234 3.08 -12.79 -13.17
N GLY A 235 2.59 -11.91 -14.05
CA GLY A 235 1.90 -10.69 -13.64
C GLY A 235 0.64 -10.98 -12.86
N GLU A 236 -0.18 -11.91 -13.36
CA GLU A 236 -1.41 -12.32 -12.69
C GLU A 236 -1.14 -13.06 -11.37
N ALA A 237 -0.06 -13.82 -11.27
CA ALA A 237 0.36 -14.42 -10.00
C ALA A 237 0.68 -13.34 -8.95
N LEU A 238 1.37 -12.26 -9.33
CA LEU A 238 1.64 -11.15 -8.40
C LEU A 238 0.36 -10.39 -8.03
N VAL A 239 -0.54 -10.16 -8.99
CA VAL A 239 -1.86 -9.56 -8.74
C VAL A 239 -2.65 -10.42 -7.74
N TYR A 240 -2.74 -11.72 -7.96
CA TYR A 240 -3.39 -12.63 -7.01
C TYR A 240 -2.81 -12.53 -5.60
N ILE A 241 -1.48 -12.46 -5.47
CA ILE A 241 -0.81 -12.31 -4.18
C ILE A 241 -1.20 -10.97 -3.54
N ALA A 242 -1.14 -9.87 -4.29
CA ALA A 242 -1.52 -8.54 -3.84
C ALA A 242 -3.00 -8.50 -3.40
N ASP A 243 -3.90 -9.10 -4.19
CA ASP A 243 -5.33 -9.28 -3.94
C ASP A 243 -5.65 -9.94 -2.59
N LYS A 244 -4.87 -10.95 -2.20
CA LYS A 244 -5.01 -11.58 -0.88
C LYS A 244 -4.50 -10.66 0.21
N LEU A 245 -3.29 -10.13 0.04
CA LEU A 245 -2.60 -9.31 1.04
C LEU A 245 -3.36 -8.02 1.38
N ARG A 246 -3.95 -7.34 0.39
CA ARG A 246 -4.71 -6.10 0.60
C ARG A 246 -5.98 -6.26 1.45
N GLN A 247 -6.46 -7.49 1.65
CA GLN A 247 -7.63 -7.77 2.51
C GLN A 247 -7.33 -7.57 3.99
N GLY A 248 -6.05 -7.51 4.39
CA GLY A 248 -5.63 -7.22 5.77
C GLY A 248 -5.90 -8.33 6.79
N THR A 249 -6.45 -9.48 6.37
CA THR A 249 -6.82 -10.59 7.29
C THR A 249 -6.10 -11.90 7.01
N VAL A 250 -5.13 -11.90 6.09
CA VAL A 250 -4.29 -13.07 5.78
C VAL A 250 -3.51 -13.47 7.04
N PRO A 251 -3.64 -14.73 7.51
CA PRO A 251 -2.87 -15.23 8.65
C PRO A 251 -1.37 -15.16 8.43
N ALA A 252 -0.59 -15.04 9.50
CA ALA A 252 0.86 -14.87 9.49
C ALA A 252 1.61 -15.94 8.70
N ASP A 253 1.23 -17.21 8.83
CA ASP A 253 1.84 -18.33 8.12
C ASP A 253 1.59 -18.25 6.60
N LEU A 254 0.35 -17.95 6.20
CA LEU A 254 -0.01 -17.78 4.80
C LEU A 254 0.59 -16.50 4.22
N ARG A 255 0.64 -15.40 4.98
CA ARG A 255 1.27 -14.15 4.58
C ARG A 255 2.76 -14.35 4.30
N ALA A 256 3.46 -15.08 5.16
CA ALA A 256 4.84 -15.49 4.93
C ALA A 256 4.98 -16.36 3.66
N ALA A 257 4.09 -17.34 3.48
CA ALA A 257 4.09 -18.20 2.28
C ALA A 257 3.84 -17.40 0.99
N LEU A 258 2.97 -16.39 1.02
CA LEU A 258 2.70 -15.50 -0.11
C LEU A 258 3.91 -14.62 -0.46
N PHE A 259 4.65 -14.11 0.52
CA PHE A 259 5.90 -13.39 0.27
C PHE A 259 6.97 -14.29 -0.34
N GLU A 260 7.12 -15.51 0.17
CA GLU A 260 8.06 -16.50 -0.39
C GLU A 260 7.63 -16.94 -1.80
N ALA A 261 6.33 -17.06 -2.07
CA ALA A 261 5.81 -17.33 -3.41
C ALA A 261 6.10 -16.17 -4.36
N ALA A 262 5.92 -14.91 -3.93
CA ALA A 262 6.29 -13.74 -4.72
C ALA A 262 7.80 -13.71 -5.05
N ALA A 263 8.67 -14.21 -4.17
CA ALA A 263 10.11 -14.31 -4.42
C ALA A 263 10.46 -15.33 -5.53
N LEU A 264 9.53 -16.23 -5.84
CA LEU A 264 9.65 -17.20 -6.93
C LEU A 264 9.06 -16.71 -8.25
N VAL A 265 8.38 -15.57 -8.28
CA VAL A 265 7.77 -15.02 -9.51
C VAL A 265 8.84 -14.33 -10.38
N PRO A 266 9.03 -14.74 -11.65
CA PRO A 266 9.96 -14.09 -12.56
C PRO A 266 9.73 -12.59 -12.72
N GLY A 267 10.82 -11.82 -12.64
CA GLY A 267 10.82 -10.38 -12.91
C GLY A 267 10.12 -9.52 -11.86
N VAL A 268 9.85 -10.07 -10.67
CA VAL A 268 9.64 -9.29 -9.46
C VAL A 268 10.97 -8.65 -9.03
N SER A 269 10.96 -7.36 -8.75
CA SER A 269 12.13 -6.57 -8.32
C SER A 269 11.75 -5.56 -7.22
N ILE A 270 12.76 -4.94 -6.61
CA ILE A 270 12.53 -3.77 -5.74
C ILE A 270 12.31 -2.58 -6.66
N THR A 271 11.15 -1.94 -6.55
CA THR A 271 10.79 -0.80 -7.40
C THR A 271 11.03 0.53 -6.70
N GLU A 272 11.02 0.53 -5.36
CA GLU A 272 11.34 1.68 -4.52
C GLU A 272 11.75 1.21 -3.11
N GLU A 273 12.96 1.57 -2.65
CA GLU A 273 13.44 1.17 -1.32
C GLU A 273 12.68 1.84 -0.16
N GLN A 274 12.05 2.99 -0.42
CA GLN A 274 11.31 3.78 0.56
C GLN A 274 10.03 4.33 -0.06
N ALA A 275 9.04 3.47 -0.25
CA ALA A 275 7.72 3.86 -0.72
C ALA A 275 6.83 4.27 0.46
N THR A 276 6.22 5.45 0.38
CA THR A 276 5.26 5.91 1.38
C THR A 276 3.84 5.82 0.83
N LEU A 277 2.99 5.06 1.51
CA LEU A 277 1.57 4.96 1.21
C LEU A 277 0.76 5.22 2.48
N ASP A 278 -0.15 6.19 2.40
CA ASP A 278 -0.99 6.65 3.51
C ASP A 278 -0.20 6.92 4.81
N GLY A 279 0.93 7.63 4.68
CA GLY A 279 1.79 8.04 5.80
C GLY A 279 2.66 6.95 6.41
N ARG A 280 2.61 5.71 5.90
CA ARG A 280 3.50 4.60 6.31
C ARG A 280 4.53 4.35 5.21
N THR A 281 5.78 4.13 5.61
CA THR A 281 6.90 3.89 4.70
C THR A 281 7.34 2.44 4.77
N GLY A 282 7.55 1.82 3.61
CA GLY A 282 8.09 0.46 3.48
C GLY A 282 8.87 0.29 2.18
N VAL A 283 9.13 -0.95 1.79
CA VAL A 283 9.78 -1.29 0.53
C VAL A 283 8.72 -1.67 -0.49
N ALA A 284 8.74 -1.03 -1.67
CA ALA A 284 7.89 -1.45 -2.79
C ALA A 284 8.60 -2.55 -3.59
N ILE A 285 7.87 -3.64 -3.77
CA ILE A 285 8.29 -4.80 -4.54
C ILE A 285 7.25 -5.01 -5.63
N GLY A 286 7.69 -5.06 -6.88
CA GLY A 286 6.76 -5.03 -7.98
C GLY A 286 7.29 -5.66 -9.24
N ARG A 287 6.43 -5.65 -10.27
CA ARG A 287 6.70 -6.24 -11.56
C ARG A 287 6.10 -5.39 -12.68
N ASP A 288 6.94 -5.05 -13.65
CA ASP A 288 6.53 -4.33 -14.87
C ASP A 288 5.81 -5.30 -15.82
N GLU A 289 4.63 -4.93 -16.28
CA GLU A 289 3.85 -5.68 -17.27
C GLU A 289 3.85 -4.93 -18.61
N ALA A 290 4.69 -5.42 -19.53
CA ALA A 290 4.86 -4.83 -20.87
C ALA A 290 3.57 -4.86 -21.72
N GLY A 291 2.62 -5.75 -21.41
CA GLY A 291 1.34 -5.83 -22.13
C GLY A 291 0.37 -4.71 -21.79
N THR A 292 0.52 -4.07 -20.62
CA THR A 292 -0.41 -3.04 -20.11
C THR A 292 0.28 -1.70 -19.83
N ASP A 293 1.60 -1.62 -20.02
CA ASP A 293 2.42 -0.48 -19.60
C ASP A 293 2.13 -0.04 -18.15
N GLN A 294 1.90 -1.03 -17.28
CA GLN A 294 1.62 -0.84 -15.87
C GLN A 294 2.54 -1.70 -15.02
N ARG A 295 2.74 -1.27 -13.78
CA ARG A 295 3.47 -2.02 -12.77
C ARG A 295 2.62 -2.21 -11.53
N GLN A 296 2.48 -3.45 -11.10
CA GLN A 296 1.93 -3.80 -9.79
C GLN A 296 3.05 -3.71 -8.75
N ASP A 297 2.85 -2.91 -7.71
CA ASP A 297 3.72 -2.85 -6.53
C ASP A 297 2.94 -3.36 -5.29
N ILE A 298 3.60 -4.13 -4.43
CA ILE A 298 3.19 -4.42 -3.05
C ILE A 298 4.16 -3.68 -2.14
N ILE A 299 3.65 -2.91 -1.19
CA ILE A 299 4.46 -2.15 -0.22
C ILE A 299 4.40 -2.87 1.12
N ILE A 300 5.56 -3.31 1.60
CA ILE A 300 5.72 -4.12 2.81
C ILE A 300 6.60 -3.37 3.80
N ASP A 301 6.26 -3.43 5.08
CA ASP A 301 7.19 -3.12 6.16
C ASP A 301 8.04 -4.39 6.45
N PRO A 302 9.30 -4.45 6.00
CA PRO A 302 10.11 -5.65 6.14
C PRO A 302 10.46 -5.97 7.60
N SER A 303 10.37 -4.97 8.49
CA SER A 303 10.70 -5.16 9.91
C SER A 303 9.59 -5.87 10.70
N THR A 304 8.35 -5.84 10.20
CA THR A 304 7.18 -6.45 10.85
C THR A 304 6.52 -7.53 9.99
N GLY A 305 6.88 -7.62 8.71
CA GLY A 305 6.20 -8.50 7.75
C GLY A 305 4.75 -8.10 7.49
N GLN A 306 4.39 -6.84 7.78
CA GLN A 306 3.06 -6.29 7.55
C GLN A 306 2.98 -5.62 6.19
N VAL A 307 1.83 -5.80 5.54
CA VAL A 307 1.53 -5.14 4.27
C VAL A 307 1.01 -3.75 4.57
N ILE A 308 1.65 -2.74 3.99
CA ILE A 308 1.16 -1.36 4.05
C ILE A 308 0.06 -1.20 3.01
N GLY A 309 0.26 -1.73 1.81
CA GLY A 309 -0.68 -1.62 0.72
C GLY A 309 -0.14 -2.10 -0.61
N GLU A 310 -0.81 -1.70 -1.68
CA GLU A 310 -0.46 -1.98 -3.06
C GLU A 310 -0.72 -0.75 -3.93
N ARG A 311 -0.10 -0.71 -5.12
CA ARG A 311 -0.42 0.30 -6.14
C ARG A 311 -0.22 -0.26 -7.55
N HIS A 312 -0.98 0.26 -8.51
CA HIS A 312 -0.68 0.16 -9.93
C HIS A 312 -0.08 1.47 -10.40
N VAL A 313 1.09 1.41 -11.03
CA VAL A 313 1.79 2.58 -11.56
C VAL A 313 1.77 2.54 -13.09
N GLN A 314 1.36 3.65 -13.71
CA GLN A 314 1.46 3.86 -15.15
C GLN A 314 2.94 4.05 -15.54
N LEU A 315 3.46 3.24 -16.46
CA LEU A 315 4.89 3.26 -16.83
C LEU A 315 5.21 4.22 -17.98
N VAL A 316 4.25 4.46 -18.87
CA VAL A 316 4.40 5.35 -20.04
C VAL A 316 3.29 6.39 -20.07
N ASP A 317 3.53 7.54 -20.69
CA ASP A 317 2.49 8.56 -20.86
C ASP A 317 1.29 8.01 -21.65
N GLY A 318 0.09 8.23 -21.11
CA GLY A 318 -1.16 7.82 -21.73
C GLY A 318 -2.33 8.59 -21.16
N VAL A 319 -3.34 7.86 -20.68
CA VAL A 319 -4.48 8.44 -19.93
C VAL A 319 -3.99 9.20 -18.70
N TYR A 320 -2.96 8.67 -18.06
CA TYR A 320 -2.25 9.29 -16.94
C TYR A 320 -0.79 9.53 -17.34
N PRO A 321 -0.12 10.55 -16.77
CA PRO A 321 1.33 10.71 -16.93
C PRO A 321 2.10 9.49 -16.45
N ALA A 322 3.25 9.21 -17.07
CA ALA A 322 4.18 8.18 -16.58
C ALA A 322 4.56 8.45 -15.11
N GLY A 323 4.64 7.39 -14.30
CA GLY A 323 4.91 7.44 -12.87
C GLY A 323 3.68 7.67 -11.99
N THR A 324 2.50 7.86 -12.57
CA THR A 324 1.25 8.04 -11.79
C THR A 324 0.82 6.72 -11.15
N ALA A 325 0.53 6.74 -9.85
CA ALA A 325 -0.17 5.63 -9.18
C ALA A 325 -1.67 5.73 -9.50
N VAL A 326 -2.10 5.01 -10.55
CA VAL A 326 -3.46 5.07 -11.10
C VAL A 326 -4.49 4.35 -10.24
N SER A 327 -4.03 3.42 -9.42
CA SER A 327 -4.77 2.89 -8.28
C SER A 327 -3.80 2.60 -7.14
N TRP A 328 -4.29 2.70 -5.91
CA TRP A 328 -3.59 2.19 -4.74
C TRP A 328 -4.56 1.86 -3.62
N THR A 329 -4.16 0.93 -2.76
CA THR A 329 -4.89 0.57 -1.56
C THR A 329 -3.93 0.53 -0.39
N ALA A 330 -4.24 1.19 0.71
CA ALA A 330 -3.54 1.09 1.98
C ALA A 330 -4.47 0.44 3.01
N VAL A 331 -3.97 -0.57 3.73
CA VAL A 331 -4.76 -1.33 4.70
C VAL A 331 -4.16 -1.26 6.10
N THR A 332 -5.01 -1.00 7.09
CA THR A 332 -4.64 -1.00 8.51
C THR A 332 -5.60 -1.87 9.29
N THR A 333 -5.07 -2.79 10.09
CA THR A 333 -5.89 -3.66 10.96
C THR A 333 -5.63 -3.39 12.43
N THR A 334 -6.71 -3.31 13.20
CA THR A 334 -6.69 -3.01 14.64
C THR A 334 -7.79 -3.77 15.36
N VAL A 335 -7.57 -4.16 16.62
CA VAL A 335 -8.63 -4.72 17.47
C VAL A 335 -9.32 -3.58 18.21
N VAL A 336 -10.66 -3.54 18.17
CA VAL A 336 -11.49 -2.52 18.80
C VAL A 336 -12.61 -3.16 19.62
N ASP A 337 -13.09 -2.47 20.64
CA ASP A 337 -14.11 -2.98 21.57
C ASP A 337 -15.56 -2.74 21.12
N SER A 338 -15.75 -2.07 19.98
CA SER A 338 -17.08 -1.75 19.45
C SER A 338 -17.04 -1.47 17.95
N ALA A 339 -18.16 -1.73 17.28
CA ALA A 339 -18.44 -1.29 15.91
C ALA A 339 -19.62 -0.30 15.91
N PRO A 340 -19.77 0.56 14.90
CA PRO A 340 -20.90 1.48 14.78
C PRO A 340 -22.26 0.77 14.90
N GLU A 341 -23.19 1.36 15.67
CA GLU A 341 -24.54 0.81 15.82
C GLU A 341 -25.40 1.04 14.56
N GLY A 342 -26.36 0.15 14.32
CA GLY A 342 -27.27 0.23 13.17
C GLY A 342 -26.74 -0.46 11.91
N GLY A 343 -27.30 -0.05 10.77
CA GLY A 343 -27.02 -0.62 9.45
C GLY A 343 -27.95 -1.76 9.04
N THR A 344 -28.02 -2.01 7.74
CA THR A 344 -28.84 -3.08 7.15
C THR A 344 -28.00 -3.99 6.24
N PRO A 345 -28.48 -5.19 5.88
CA PRO A 345 -27.70 -6.08 5.02
C PRO A 345 -27.45 -5.54 3.61
N ASN A 346 -28.34 -4.69 3.08
CA ASN A 346 -28.28 -4.21 1.69
C ASN A 346 -28.16 -2.68 1.57
N GLY A 347 -27.94 -1.97 2.69
CA GLY A 347 -27.69 -0.53 2.71
C GLY A 347 -28.80 0.25 2.02
N TYR A 348 -28.41 1.08 1.07
CA TYR A 348 -29.32 1.93 0.31
C TYR A 348 -30.47 1.17 -0.39
N PHE A 349 -30.25 -0.08 -0.83
CA PHE A 349 -31.31 -0.86 -1.48
C PHE A 349 -32.47 -1.17 -0.53
N ASP A 350 -32.20 -1.36 0.76
CA ASP A 350 -33.25 -1.53 1.77
C ASP A 350 -34.01 -0.21 1.98
N GLU A 351 -33.31 0.94 1.94
CA GLU A 351 -33.92 2.27 2.07
C GLU A 351 -34.84 2.61 0.90
N GLN A 352 -34.53 2.09 -0.29
CA GLN A 352 -35.37 2.21 -1.48
C GLN A 352 -36.55 1.26 -1.51
N GLY A 353 -36.59 0.27 -0.62
CA GLY A 353 -37.59 -0.80 -0.64
C GLY A 353 -37.42 -1.78 -1.79
N CYS A 354 -36.18 -2.01 -2.24
CA CYS A 354 -35.89 -3.00 -3.27
C CYS A 354 -35.98 -4.43 -2.73
N ASP A 355 -36.44 -5.35 -3.58
CA ASP A 355 -36.46 -6.78 -3.25
C ASP A 355 -35.12 -7.44 -3.62
N ALA A 356 -34.50 -8.15 -2.68
CA ALA A 356 -33.31 -8.95 -2.94
C ALA A 356 -33.69 -10.24 -3.70
N LEU A 357 -33.07 -10.44 -4.86
CA LEU A 357 -33.28 -11.61 -5.71
C LEU A 357 -32.28 -12.75 -5.44
N GLY A 358 -31.24 -12.48 -4.63
CA GLY A 358 -30.11 -13.38 -4.36
C GLY A 358 -28.84 -12.96 -5.08
N ASP A 359 -27.68 -13.40 -4.59
CA ASP A 359 -26.35 -13.21 -5.21
C ASP A 359 -26.03 -11.75 -5.63
N GLY A 360 -26.34 -10.77 -4.77
CA GLY A 360 -26.09 -9.35 -5.07
C GLY A 360 -27.12 -8.69 -5.99
N GLN A 361 -28.18 -9.40 -6.42
CA GLN A 361 -29.18 -8.86 -7.33
C GLN A 361 -30.38 -8.26 -6.58
N PHE A 362 -30.86 -7.11 -7.06
CA PHE A 362 -31.97 -6.35 -6.48
C PHE A 362 -32.97 -5.92 -7.57
N GLN A 363 -34.24 -5.81 -7.18
CA GLN A 363 -35.29 -5.21 -7.99
C GLN A 363 -35.89 -3.99 -7.28
N CYS A 364 -35.67 -2.83 -7.89
CA CYS A 364 -36.27 -1.54 -7.59
C CYS A 364 -37.07 -1.11 -8.84
#